data_AF-A0A2H4ZLD1-F1
#
_entry.id   AF-A0A2H4ZLD1-F1
#
_cell.length_a   1.000
_cell.length_b   1.000
_cell.length_c   1.000
_cell.angle_alpha   90.00
_cell.angle_beta   90.00
_cell.angle_gamma   90.00
#
_symmetry.space_group_name_H-M   'P 1'
#
loop_
_entity.id
_entity.type
_entity.pdbx_description
1 polymer ?
#
loop_
_entity_poly.entity_id
_entity_poly.type
_entity_poly.pdbx_seq_one_letter_code
_entity_poly.pdbx_strand_id
1 'polypeptide(L)' 'MRILYLLFAVFLFVLQIAPGQSSRECWNRGGDCRPHGSCRPGSVIPVRCPYRTVCCRRR' A
#
# COMPACT_ATOMS: atom_id res chain seq x y z
N MET A 1 -23.70 25.84 2.79
CA MET A 1 -23.05 25.42 1.52
C MET A 1 -21.52 25.27 1.63
N ARG A 2 -20.79 26.18 2.29
CA ARG A 2 -19.31 26.22 2.27
C ARG A 2 -18.59 25.10 3.07
N ILE A 3 -19.25 24.57 4.11
CA ILE A 3 -18.73 23.50 4.97
C ILE A 3 -18.66 22.14 4.27
N LEU A 4 -19.56 21.88 3.30
CA LEU A 4 -19.56 20.61 2.56
C LEU A 4 -18.25 20.38 1.79
N TYR A 5 -17.70 21.46 1.20
CA TYR A 5 -16.45 21.39 0.44
C TYR A 5 -15.23 21.07 1.31
N LEU A 6 -15.22 21.56 2.56
CA LEU A 6 -14.14 21.27 3.51
C LEU A 6 -14.19 19.79 3.95
N LEU A 7 -15.38 19.28 4.24
CA LEU A 7 -15.56 17.85 4.58
C LEU A 7 -15.16 16.95 3.41
N PHE A 8 -15.51 17.33 2.18
CA PHE A 8 -15.14 16.57 0.99
C PHE A 8 -13.62 16.55 0.77
N ALA A 9 -12.93 17.67 0.95
CA ALA A 9 -11.47 17.74 0.85
C ALA A 9 -10.76 16.86 1.91
N VAL A 10 -11.25 16.86 3.15
CA VAL A 10 -10.72 16.00 4.22
C VAL A 10 -10.98 14.52 3.91
N PHE A 11 -12.16 14.18 3.41
CA PHE A 11 -12.50 12.80 3.05
C PHE A 11 -11.60 12.25 1.92
N LEU A 12 -11.32 13.08 0.90
CA LEU A 12 -10.37 12.73 -0.17
C LEU A 12 -8.94 12.55 0.36
N PHE A 13 -8.50 13.40 1.29
CA PHE A 13 -7.18 13.29 1.91
C PHE A 13 -7.03 11.97 2.69
N VAL A 14 -8.04 11.59 3.48
CA VAL A 14 -8.03 10.33 4.24
C VAL A 14 -8.02 9.11 3.31
N LEU A 15 -8.76 9.17 2.19
CA LEU A 15 -8.83 8.08 1.21
C LEU A 15 -7.49 7.78 0.54
N GLN A 16 -6.64 8.80 0.32
CA GLN A 16 -5.32 8.63 -0.30
C GLN A 16 -4.26 8.01 0.62
N ILE A 17 -4.44 8.13 1.94
CA ILE A 17 -3.46 7.63 2.92
C ILE A 17 -3.49 6.10 3.03
N ALA A 18 -4.65 5.47 2.81
CA ALA A 18 -4.84 4.04 3.07
C ALA A 18 -4.15 3.07 2.08
N PRO A 19 -4.18 3.26 0.74
CA PRO A 19 -3.56 2.29 -0.19
C PRO A 19 -2.06 2.55 -0.44
N GLY A 20 -1.58 3.77 -0.21
CA GLY A 20 -0.21 4.17 -0.54
C GLY A 20 0.84 3.81 0.51
N GLN A 21 0.50 3.85 1.80
CA GLN A 21 1.49 3.66 2.88
C GLN A 21 2.08 2.26 2.94
N SER A 22 1.25 1.24 2.77
CA SER A 22 1.60 -0.18 2.78
C SER A 22 2.56 -0.54 1.63
N SER A 23 2.24 -0.07 0.42
CA SER A 23 3.11 -0.22 -0.75
C SER A 23 4.45 0.49 -0.58
N ARG A 24 4.45 1.67 0.05
CA ARG A 24 5.66 2.46 0.30
C ARG A 24 6.54 1.84 1.37
N GLU A 25 5.97 1.26 2.42
CA GLU A 25 6.73 0.48 3.40
C GLU A 25 7.41 -0.72 2.75
N CYS A 26 6.69 -1.46 1.90
CA CYS A 26 7.27 -2.57 1.15
C CYS A 26 8.45 -2.11 0.28
N TRP A 27 8.29 -0.98 -0.40
CA TRP A 27 9.35 -0.40 -1.23
C TRP A 27 10.57 0.05 -0.42
N ASN A 28 10.35 0.67 0.75
CA ASN A 28 11.42 1.09 1.66
C ASN A 28 12.23 -0.11 2.21
N ARG A 29 11.61 -1.29 2.32
CA ARG A 29 12.31 -2.54 2.70
C ARG A 29 13.00 -3.25 1.53
N GLY A 30 13.09 -2.59 0.37
CA GLY A 30 13.69 -3.16 -0.84
C GLY A 30 12.78 -4.17 -1.56
N GLY A 31 11.46 -4.02 -1.43
CA GLY A 31 10.48 -4.92 -2.03
C GLY A 31 9.52 -4.25 -3.02
N ASP A 32 8.61 -5.05 -3.56
CA ASP A 32 7.42 -4.65 -4.29
C ASP A 32 6.22 -5.52 -3.93
N CYS A 33 5.04 -4.90 -3.92
CA CYS A 33 3.78 -5.63 -3.74
C CYS A 33 3.45 -6.40 -5.03
N ARG A 34 3.39 -7.73 -4.93
CA ARG A 34 3.05 -8.61 -6.05
C ARG A 34 1.92 -9.59 -5.68
N PRO A 35 1.21 -10.16 -6.66
CA PRO A 35 0.18 -11.17 -6.39
C PRO A 35 0.71 -12.33 -5.53
N HIS A 36 -0.14 -12.86 -4.65
CA HIS A 36 0.21 -14.02 -3.82
C HIS A 36 0.70 -15.20 -4.71
N GLY A 37 1.84 -15.78 -4.36
CA GLY A 37 2.47 -16.87 -5.14
C GLY A 37 3.43 -16.43 -6.24
N SER A 38 3.56 -15.13 -6.52
CA SER A 38 4.55 -14.61 -7.48
C SER A 38 5.92 -14.28 -6.86
N CYS A 39 6.02 -14.30 -5.52
CA CYS A 39 7.30 -14.18 -4.83
C CYS A 39 8.15 -15.43 -5.04
N ARG A 40 9.48 -15.28 -4.98
CA ARG A 40 10.35 -16.44 -4.84
C ARG A 40 10.17 -17.07 -3.45
N PRO A 41 10.39 -18.39 -3.30
CA PRO A 41 10.43 -19.03 -1.99
C PRO A 41 11.41 -18.29 -1.06
N GLY A 42 10.96 -17.93 0.15
CA GLY A 42 11.76 -17.19 1.12
C GLY A 42 11.98 -15.70 0.84
N SER A 43 11.39 -15.13 -0.23
CA SER A 43 11.50 -13.70 -0.53
C SER A 43 10.30 -12.87 -0.06
N VAL A 44 9.45 -13.43 0.81
CA VAL A 44 8.26 -12.75 1.34
C VAL A 44 8.67 -11.89 2.52
N ILE A 45 8.33 -10.61 2.47
CA ILE A 45 8.53 -9.64 3.54
C ILE A 45 7.19 -9.50 4.28
N PRO A 46 7.16 -9.60 5.63
CA PRO A 46 5.92 -9.51 6.42
C PRO A 46 5.43 -8.06 6.54
N VAL A 47 5.08 -7.46 5.40
CA VAL A 47 4.51 -6.12 5.26
C VAL A 47 3.17 -6.26 4.55
N ARG A 48 2.16 -5.54 5.05
CA ARG A 48 0.86 -5.49 4.36
C ARG A 48 1.05 -4.80 3.02
N CYS A 49 0.45 -5.37 1.98
CA CYS A 49 0.28 -4.73 0.69
C CYS A 49 -1.23 -4.62 0.39
N PRO A 50 -1.66 -3.62 -0.40
CA PRO A 50 -3.05 -3.48 -0.78
C PRO A 50 -3.48 -4.61 -1.72
N TYR A 51 -4.77 -4.97 -1.72
CA TYR A 51 -5.36 -5.92 -2.69
C TYR A 51 -4.75 -7.33 -2.76
N ARG A 52 -4.98 -8.21 -1.78
CA ARG A 52 -4.54 -9.65 -1.79
C ARG A 52 -3.11 -9.88 -2.34
N THR A 53 -2.24 -8.88 -2.23
CA THR A 53 -0.85 -8.94 -2.66
C THR A 53 0.04 -9.08 -1.44
N VAL A 54 1.25 -9.55 -1.70
CA VAL A 54 2.29 -9.76 -0.69
C VAL A 54 3.52 -8.94 -1.07
N CYS A 55 4.24 -8.46 -0.06
CA CYS A 55 5.49 -7.77 -0.31
C CYS A 55 6.58 -8.80 -0.66
N CYS A 56 7.07 -8.77 -1.90
CA CYS A 56 8.18 -9.59 -2.35
C CYS A 56 9.48 -8.77 -2.35
N ARG A 57 10.61 -9.37 -1.95
CA ARG A 57 11.93 -8.72 -2.06
C ARG A 57 12.32 -8.55 -3.52
N ARG A 58 12.72 -7.33 -3.92
CA ARG A 58 13.38 -7.09 -5.20
C ARG A 58 14.80 -7.66 -5.10
N ARG A 59 15.21 -8.35 -6.15
CA ARG A 59 16.51 -9.01 -6.22
C ARG A 59 17.64 -7.99 -6.18
#